data_AF-A0A2E9YNT9-F1
#
_entry.id   AF-A0A2E9YNT9-F1
#
_cell.length_a   1.000
_cell.length_b   1.000
_cell.length_c   1.000
_cell.angle_alpha   90.00
_cell.angle_beta   90.00
_cell.angle_gamma   90.00
#
_symmetry.space_group_name_H-M   'P 1'
#
loop_
_entity.id
_entity.type
_entity.pdbx_description
1 polymer ?
#
loop_
_entity_poly.entity_id
_entity_poly.type
_entity_poly.pdbx_seq_one_letter_code
_entity_poly.pdbx_strand_id
1 'polypeptide(L)'
;MKNTIAFFLFLCVAFTQSNQQSEIMSETPLHPIPEEMTYEEYQDMNRRMNIGVGLAFIPIPGIVHRYAGDKKTAKKLSYVTLGGLLSFAASASGSVEKKQWPESDYELFIMNAGLDNETRYEKIPVEIAVNDSVTYALKQIYKRVTHTGGNPFLGLIGFVAVFGSYYYDVFHGLKMIHDKREAARYKYGKKLQYSVRPSFEPFASRAKLNLDIYF
;
A
#
# COMPACT_ATOMS: atom_id res chain seq x y z
N MET A 1 11.09 28.93 3.53
CA MET A 1 10.47 27.62 3.85
C MET A 1 10.19 26.78 2.61
N LYS A 2 9.56 27.31 1.55
CA LYS A 2 9.28 26.53 0.31
C LYS A 2 10.55 26.06 -0.43
N ASN A 3 11.57 26.91 -0.52
CA ASN A 3 12.84 26.57 -1.20
C ASN A 3 13.72 25.59 -0.40
N THR A 4 13.66 25.63 0.94
CA THR A 4 14.38 24.68 1.80
C THR A 4 13.78 23.28 1.74
N ILE A 5 12.45 23.16 1.62
CA ILE A 5 11.76 21.86 1.44
C ILE A 5 12.09 21.27 0.06
N ALA A 6 12.11 22.10 -0.99
CA ALA A 6 12.48 21.66 -2.34
C ALA A 6 13.95 21.20 -2.42
N PHE A 7 14.86 21.93 -1.76
CA PHE A 7 16.27 21.56 -1.70
C PHE A 7 16.50 20.25 -0.93
N PHE A 8 15.76 20.04 0.18
CA PHE A 8 15.81 18.81 0.94
C PHE A 8 15.26 17.60 0.15
N LEU A 9 14.14 17.79 -0.56
CA LEU A 9 13.59 16.78 -1.48
C LEU A 9 14.57 16.42 -2.60
N PHE A 10 15.24 17.42 -3.19
CA PHE A 10 16.25 17.19 -4.23
C PHE A 10 17.46 16.43 -3.68
N LEU A 11 17.89 16.74 -2.46
CA LEU A 11 18.99 16.04 -1.78
C LEU A 11 18.64 14.56 -1.51
N CYS A 12 17.40 14.28 -1.08
CA CYS A 12 16.92 12.91 -0.87
C CYS A 12 16.85 12.08 -2.17
N VAL A 13 16.46 12.70 -3.29
CA VAL A 13 16.42 12.04 -4.61
C VAL A 13 17.83 11.79 -5.15
N ALA A 14 18.76 12.73 -4.95
CA ALA A 14 20.15 12.56 -5.38
C ALA A 14 20.88 11.45 -4.60
N PHE A 15 20.65 11.35 -3.28
CA PHE A 15 21.25 10.30 -2.44
C PHE A 15 20.70 8.89 -2.72
N THR A 16 19.44 8.77 -3.17
CA THR A 16 18.86 7.47 -3.54
C THR A 16 19.39 6.97 -4.88
N GLN A 17 19.64 7.87 -5.84
CA GLN A 17 20.21 7.48 -7.14
C GLN A 17 21.66 7.00 -7.06
N SER A 18 22.53 7.64 -6.25
CA SER A 18 23.96 7.28 -6.22
C SER A 18 24.25 5.89 -5.66
N ASN A 19 23.42 5.38 -4.75
CA ASN A 19 23.60 4.07 -4.12
C ASN A 19 22.87 2.92 -4.84
N GLN A 20 21.85 3.20 -5.66
CA GLN A 20 21.06 2.16 -6.33
C GLN A 20 21.48 1.90 -7.80
N GLN A 21 22.10 2.89 -8.46
CA GLN A 21 22.43 2.80 -9.89
C GLN A 21 23.38 1.63 -10.22
N SER A 22 24.34 1.35 -9.33
CA SER A 22 25.31 0.26 -9.54
C SER A 22 24.65 -1.11 -9.48
N GLU A 23 23.66 -1.33 -8.60
CA GLU A 23 23.12 -2.66 -8.32
C GLU A 23 21.91 -3.05 -9.21
N ILE A 24 21.15 -2.05 -9.70
CA ILE A 24 20.03 -2.28 -10.63
C ILE A 24 20.57 -2.66 -12.02
N MET A 25 21.66 -2.02 -12.46
CA MET A 25 22.29 -2.25 -13.77
C MET A 25 23.51 -3.19 -13.71
N SER A 26 24.02 -3.57 -12.54
CA SER A 26 25.09 -4.57 -12.46
C SER A 26 24.55 -5.93 -12.89
N GLU A 27 25.24 -6.59 -13.81
CA GLU A 27 25.06 -8.01 -14.04
C GLU A 27 25.56 -8.78 -12.82
N THR A 28 24.86 -9.86 -12.46
CA THR A 28 25.38 -10.82 -11.47
C THR A 28 26.66 -11.42 -12.05
N PRO A 29 27.79 -11.44 -11.31
CA PRO A 29 29.02 -12.05 -11.80
C PRO A 29 28.75 -13.48 -12.28
N LEU A 30 29.31 -13.84 -13.43
CA LEU A 30 29.20 -15.19 -13.95
C LEU A 30 30.03 -16.11 -13.06
N HIS A 31 29.35 -16.84 -12.18
CA HIS A 31 29.94 -17.92 -11.42
C HIS A 31 29.84 -19.22 -12.24
N PRO A 32 30.88 -20.06 -12.26
CA PRO A 32 30.74 -21.39 -12.85
C PRO A 32 29.62 -22.13 -12.12
N ILE A 33 28.63 -22.60 -12.87
CA ILE A 33 27.47 -23.30 -12.34
C ILE A 33 27.90 -24.75 -12.10
N PRO A 34 27.85 -25.25 -10.84
CA PRO A 34 28.11 -26.66 -10.58
C PRO A 34 27.11 -27.53 -11.34
N GLU A 35 27.56 -28.63 -11.97
CA GLU A 35 26.69 -29.53 -12.75
C GLU A 35 25.52 -30.12 -11.92
N GLU A 36 25.73 -30.21 -10.61
CA GLU A 36 24.82 -30.68 -9.57
C GLU A 36 23.83 -29.60 -9.06
N MET A 37 23.85 -28.38 -9.60
CA MET A 37 22.93 -27.30 -9.24
C MET A 37 21.63 -27.39 -10.02
N THR A 38 20.50 -27.39 -9.31
CA THR A 38 19.19 -27.35 -9.97
C THR A 38 18.86 -25.95 -10.48
N TYR A 39 17.98 -25.86 -11.49
CA TYR A 39 17.55 -24.58 -12.05
C TYR A 39 16.89 -23.65 -11.00
N GLU A 40 16.11 -24.21 -10.08
CA GLU A 40 15.47 -23.43 -9.01
C GLU A 40 16.50 -22.85 -8.03
N GLU A 41 17.50 -23.64 -7.64
CA GLU A 41 18.60 -23.17 -6.78
C GLU A 41 19.44 -22.09 -7.46
N TYR A 42 19.68 -22.23 -8.76
CA TYR A 42 20.34 -21.19 -9.57
C TYR A 42 19.53 -19.89 -9.58
N GLN A 43 18.21 -19.97 -9.78
CA GLN A 43 17.33 -18.80 -9.73
C GLN A 43 17.31 -18.15 -8.34
N ASP A 44 17.21 -18.95 -7.28
CA ASP A 44 17.15 -18.46 -5.90
C ASP A 44 18.48 -17.82 -5.46
N MET A 45 19.62 -18.34 -5.92
CA MET A 45 20.94 -17.74 -5.72
C MET A 45 21.10 -16.37 -6.41
N ASN A 46 20.52 -16.23 -7.61
CA ASN A 46 20.64 -15.04 -8.46
C ASN A 46 19.48 -14.04 -8.28
N ARG A 47 18.52 -14.35 -7.40
CA ARG A 47 17.41 -13.47 -7.07
C ARG A 47 17.94 -12.19 -6.39
N ARG A 48 17.57 -11.02 -6.91
CA ARG A 48 18.08 -9.72 -6.45
C ARG A 48 17.20 -9.15 -5.35
N MET A 49 17.81 -8.83 -4.21
CA MET A 49 17.09 -8.25 -3.08
C MET A 49 16.44 -6.92 -3.44
N ASN A 50 17.12 -6.06 -4.21
CA ASN A 50 16.58 -4.76 -4.62
C ASN A 50 15.32 -4.88 -5.48
N ILE A 51 15.20 -5.93 -6.29
CA ILE A 51 13.95 -6.18 -7.04
C ILE A 51 12.86 -6.59 -6.05
N GLY A 52 13.15 -7.47 -5.09
CA GLY A 52 12.22 -7.82 -4.02
C GLY A 52 11.73 -6.61 -3.23
N VAL A 53 12.64 -5.71 -2.85
CA VAL A 53 12.32 -4.45 -2.15
C VAL A 53 11.54 -3.50 -3.05
N GLY A 54 11.92 -3.36 -4.32
CA GLY A 54 11.19 -2.58 -5.32
C GLY A 54 9.74 -3.05 -5.48
N LEU A 55 9.56 -4.37 -5.55
CA LEU A 55 8.26 -5.01 -5.63
C LEU A 55 7.43 -4.85 -4.34
N ALA A 56 8.08 -4.76 -3.17
CA ALA A 56 7.40 -4.49 -1.90
C ALA A 56 6.70 -3.11 -1.84
N PHE A 57 7.16 -2.14 -2.63
CA PHE A 57 6.50 -0.83 -2.76
C PHE A 57 5.22 -0.87 -3.60
N ILE A 58 5.00 -1.95 -4.36
CA ILE A 58 3.76 -2.14 -5.11
C ILE A 58 2.74 -2.75 -4.13
N PRO A 59 1.60 -2.08 -3.86
CA PRO A 59 0.64 -2.51 -2.85
C PRO A 59 -0.26 -3.67 -3.35
N ILE A 60 0.35 -4.72 -3.89
CA ILE A 60 -0.33 -5.92 -4.39
C ILE A 60 0.14 -7.11 -3.54
N PRO A 61 -0.66 -7.55 -2.56
CA PRO A 61 -0.30 -8.67 -1.70
C PRO A 61 -0.06 -9.97 -2.48
N GLY A 62 1.08 -10.60 -2.18
CA GLY A 62 1.54 -11.84 -2.79
C GLY A 62 2.58 -11.65 -3.90
N ILE A 63 2.88 -10.41 -4.31
CA ILE A 63 3.91 -10.14 -5.32
C ILE A 63 5.29 -10.55 -4.81
N VAL A 64 5.63 -10.26 -3.56
CA VAL A 64 6.97 -10.53 -3.03
C VAL A 64 7.18 -12.04 -2.89
N HIS A 65 6.18 -12.80 -2.39
CA HIS A 65 6.24 -14.26 -2.39
C HIS A 65 6.28 -14.87 -3.79
N ARG A 66 5.54 -14.30 -4.76
CA ARG A 66 5.61 -14.74 -6.15
C ARG A 66 7.01 -14.53 -6.71
N TYR A 67 7.64 -13.39 -6.38
CA TYR A 67 9.04 -13.13 -6.67
C TYR A 67 10.00 -13.96 -5.82
N ALA A 68 9.61 -14.55 -4.69
CA ALA A 68 10.43 -15.51 -3.94
C ALA A 68 10.33 -16.95 -4.47
N GLY A 69 9.51 -17.18 -5.50
CA GLY A 69 9.19 -18.51 -6.01
C GLY A 69 8.13 -19.27 -5.20
N ASP A 70 7.59 -18.69 -4.13
CA ASP A 70 6.53 -19.30 -3.32
C ASP A 70 5.13 -18.95 -3.87
N LYS A 71 4.76 -19.68 -4.93
CA LYS A 71 3.47 -19.52 -5.61
C LYS A 71 2.27 -19.86 -4.72
N LYS A 72 2.44 -20.75 -3.74
CA LYS A 72 1.34 -21.23 -2.88
C LYS A 72 0.95 -20.14 -1.89
N THR A 73 1.93 -19.57 -1.19
CA THR A 73 1.68 -18.47 -0.25
C THR A 73 1.25 -17.21 -0.97
N ALA A 74 1.84 -16.90 -2.13
CA ALA A 74 1.40 -15.79 -2.97
C ALA A 74 -0.09 -15.87 -3.31
N LYS A 75 -0.56 -17.04 -3.79
CA LYS A 75 -1.99 -17.25 -4.08
C LYS A 75 -2.87 -17.10 -2.83
N LYS A 76 -2.45 -17.66 -1.70
CA LYS A 76 -3.17 -17.55 -0.43
C LYS A 76 -3.35 -16.08 -0.02
N LEU A 77 -2.29 -15.27 -0.10
CA LEU A 77 -2.32 -13.85 0.22
C LEU A 77 -3.23 -13.07 -0.73
N SER A 78 -3.22 -13.39 -2.03
CA SER A 78 -4.16 -12.80 -3.00
C SER A 78 -5.62 -13.12 -2.66
N TYR A 79 -5.94 -14.37 -2.29
CA TYR A 79 -7.30 -14.74 -1.89
C TYR A 79 -7.74 -14.08 -0.59
N VAL A 80 -6.87 -13.99 0.42
CA VAL A 80 -7.15 -13.28 1.68
C VAL A 80 -7.45 -11.81 1.40
N THR A 81 -6.68 -11.18 0.52
CA THR A 81 -6.88 -9.78 0.11
C THR A 81 -8.22 -9.59 -0.61
N LEU A 82 -8.54 -10.48 -1.56
CA LEU A 82 -9.82 -10.45 -2.27
C LEU A 82 -11.00 -10.60 -1.30
N GLY A 83 -10.92 -11.56 -0.38
CA GLY A 83 -11.91 -11.74 0.69
C GLY A 83 -12.02 -10.50 1.59
N GLY A 84 -10.89 -9.88 1.92
CA GLY A 84 -10.85 -8.64 2.71
C GLY A 84 -11.53 -7.46 2.01
N LEU A 85 -11.27 -7.27 0.72
CA LEU A 85 -11.95 -6.25 -0.09
C LEU A 85 -13.46 -6.48 -0.18
N LEU A 86 -13.89 -7.73 -0.38
CA LEU A 86 -15.30 -8.09 -0.39
C LEU A 86 -15.97 -7.85 0.98
N SER A 87 -15.29 -8.19 2.07
CA SER A 87 -15.75 -7.94 3.44
C SER A 87 -15.89 -6.44 3.71
N PHE A 88 -14.92 -5.65 3.26
CA PHE A 88 -14.96 -4.20 3.38
C PHE A 88 -16.14 -3.59 2.59
N ALA A 89 -16.36 -4.03 1.36
CA ALA A 89 -17.50 -3.59 0.55
C ALA A 89 -18.85 -3.99 1.19
N ALA A 90 -18.97 -5.23 1.68
CA ALA A 90 -20.16 -5.73 2.37
C ALA A 90 -20.45 -4.98 3.68
N SER A 91 -19.43 -4.42 4.33
CA SER A 91 -19.60 -3.57 5.51
C SER A 91 -20.49 -2.35 5.21
N ALA A 92 -20.41 -1.80 4.00
CA ALA A 92 -21.16 -0.62 3.58
C ALA A 92 -22.53 -0.96 2.96
N SER A 93 -22.71 -2.16 2.40
CA SER A 93 -23.93 -2.51 1.68
C SER A 93 -25.18 -2.70 2.55
N GLY A 94 -25.02 -2.79 3.88
CA GLY A 94 -26.11 -2.90 4.85
C GLY A 94 -26.56 -1.57 5.47
N SER A 95 -26.01 -0.43 5.01
CA SER A 95 -26.37 0.87 5.55
C SER A 95 -27.71 1.35 5.02
N VAL A 96 -28.68 1.52 5.90
CA VAL A 96 -29.96 2.15 5.54
C VAL A 96 -29.78 3.65 5.64
N GLU A 97 -30.05 4.35 4.54
CA GLU A 97 -30.12 5.80 4.53
C GLU A 97 -31.36 6.24 5.32
N LYS A 98 -31.14 6.73 6.54
CA LYS A 98 -32.20 7.41 7.30
C LYS A 98 -32.07 8.90 7.09
N LYS A 99 -32.99 9.47 6.30
CA LYS A 99 -33.18 10.91 6.18
C LYS A 99 -34.03 11.38 7.35
N GLN A 100 -33.40 11.90 8.40
CA GLN A 100 -34.10 12.42 9.57
C GLN A 100 -33.97 13.94 9.62
N TRP A 101 -35.08 14.60 9.97
CA TRP A 101 -35.05 16.01 10.32
C TRP A 101 -34.34 16.16 11.66
N PRO A 102 -33.33 17.04 11.78
CA PRO A 102 -32.69 17.26 13.06
C PRO A 102 -33.68 17.88 14.06
N GLU A 103 -33.52 17.51 15.33
CA GLU A 103 -34.23 18.17 16.43
C GLU A 103 -33.79 19.64 16.49
N SER A 104 -34.75 20.54 16.75
CA SER A 104 -34.52 21.97 16.91
C SER A 104 -35.15 22.43 18.22
N ASP A 105 -34.43 23.25 18.97
CA ASP A 105 -34.91 23.86 20.22
C ASP A 105 -35.88 25.02 19.97
N TYR A 106 -36.01 25.45 18.70
CA TYR A 106 -36.87 26.55 18.28
C TYR A 106 -38.13 26.06 17.56
N GLU A 107 -39.20 26.84 17.61
CA GLU A 107 -40.44 26.54 16.91
C GLU A 107 -40.19 26.42 15.39
N LEU A 108 -40.71 25.36 14.78
CA LEU A 108 -40.48 25.06 13.37
C LEU A 108 -41.59 25.66 12.50
N PHE A 109 -41.18 26.43 11.50
CA PHE A 109 -42.05 26.83 10.40
C PHE A 109 -41.91 25.85 9.24
N ILE A 110 -42.97 25.12 8.93
CA ILE A 110 -42.99 24.07 7.90
C ILE A 110 -43.77 24.57 6.68
N MET A 111 -43.09 24.67 5.54
CA MET A 111 -43.73 24.91 4.25
C MET A 111 -43.92 23.59 3.52
N ASN A 112 -45.08 23.42 2.87
CA ASN A 112 -45.46 22.22 2.10
C ASN A 112 -45.42 20.93 2.94
N ALA A 113 -46.00 20.98 4.14
CA ALA A 113 -46.10 19.84 5.04
C ALA A 113 -46.76 18.63 4.34
N GLY A 114 -46.07 17.49 4.31
CA GLY A 114 -46.58 16.24 3.72
C GLY A 114 -46.41 16.08 2.20
N LEU A 115 -45.78 17.04 1.52
CA LEU A 115 -45.42 16.94 0.10
C LEU A 115 -43.91 16.66 -0.06
N ASP A 116 -43.51 16.13 -1.22
CA ASP A 116 -42.11 15.75 -1.49
C ASP A 116 -41.12 16.93 -1.39
N ASN A 117 -41.60 18.17 -1.45
CA ASN A 117 -40.85 19.41 -1.35
C ASN A 117 -41.00 20.11 0.03
N GLU A 118 -41.23 19.35 1.09
CA GLU A 118 -41.29 19.86 2.47
C GLU A 118 -39.99 20.60 2.84
N THR A 119 -40.11 21.87 3.22
CA THR A 119 -39.01 22.69 3.74
C THR A 119 -39.32 23.17 5.15
N ARG A 120 -38.33 23.07 6.05
CA ARG A 120 -38.47 23.44 7.46
C ARG A 120 -37.53 24.60 7.78
N TYR A 121 -38.00 25.54 8.60
CA TYR A 121 -37.24 26.68 9.08
C TYR A 121 -37.34 26.78 10.61
N GLU A 122 -36.24 27.07 11.29
CA GLU A 122 -36.22 27.42 12.73
C GLU A 122 -36.68 28.88 12.87
N LYS A 123 -37.66 29.15 13.75
CA LYS A 123 -38.09 30.50 14.14
C LYS A 123 -37.29 30.97 15.34
N ILE A 124 -36.23 31.74 15.10
CA ILE A 124 -35.38 32.29 16.16
C ILE A 124 -35.91 33.68 16.52
N PRO A 125 -36.39 33.94 17.76
CA PRO A 125 -36.85 35.27 18.14
C PRO A 125 -35.66 36.25 18.20
N VAL A 126 -35.74 37.37 17.48
CA VAL A 126 -34.66 38.37 17.42
C VAL A 126 -35.00 39.62 18.20
N GLU A 127 -36.26 40.07 18.13
CA GLU A 127 -36.73 41.27 18.83
C GLU A 127 -38.16 41.08 19.35
N ILE A 128 -38.42 41.60 20.55
CA ILE A 128 -39.76 41.69 21.15
C ILE A 128 -40.15 43.17 21.08
N ALA A 129 -41.11 43.51 20.22
CA ALA A 129 -41.59 44.87 20.14
C ALA A 129 -42.49 45.21 21.35
N VAL A 130 -42.55 46.49 21.70
CA VAL A 130 -43.31 47.04 22.85
C VAL A 130 -44.84 46.77 22.77
N ASN A 131 -45.34 46.34 21.60
CA ASN A 131 -46.74 45.99 21.35
C ASN A 131 -47.00 44.46 21.26
N ASP A 132 -46.26 43.64 21.99
CA ASP A 132 -46.37 42.17 22.03
C ASP A 132 -46.16 41.44 20.69
N SER A 133 -45.63 42.11 19.66
CA SER A 133 -45.24 41.47 18.40
C SER A 133 -43.77 41.02 18.45
N VAL A 134 -43.55 39.71 18.35
CA VAL A 134 -42.21 39.11 18.30
C VAL A 134 -41.78 38.96 16.85
N THR A 135 -40.60 39.49 16.51
CA THR A 135 -40.00 39.34 15.19
C THR A 135 -39.06 38.13 15.19
N TYR A 136 -39.26 37.22 14.22
CA TYR A 136 -38.51 35.98 14.10
C TYR A 136 -37.58 36.01 12.88
N ALA A 137 -36.34 35.55 13.05
CA ALA A 137 -35.47 35.16 11.95
C ALA A 137 -35.76 33.69 11.58
N LEU A 138 -35.96 33.44 10.28
CA LEU A 138 -36.18 32.09 9.75
C LEU A 138 -34.86 31.52 9.24
N LYS A 139 -34.43 30.39 9.81
CA LYS A 139 -33.23 29.67 9.37
C LYS A 139 -33.60 28.32 8.76
N GLN A 140 -33.28 28.09 7.50
CA GLN A 140 -33.63 26.84 6.82
C GLN A 140 -32.87 25.65 7.41
N ILE A 141 -33.58 24.54 7.61
CA ILE A 141 -33.07 23.27 8.10
C ILE A 141 -33.03 22.27 6.96
N TYR A 142 -31.94 21.52 6.86
CA TYR A 142 -31.80 20.42 5.90
C TYR A 142 -31.92 19.07 6.60
N LYS A 143 -32.53 18.09 5.92
CA LYS A 143 -32.55 16.69 6.39
C LYS A 143 -31.11 16.22 6.55
N ARG A 144 -30.75 15.67 7.72
CA ARG A 144 -29.47 14.97 7.87
C ARG A 144 -29.62 13.58 7.28
N VAL A 145 -28.75 13.24 6.35
CA VAL A 145 -28.59 11.86 5.87
C VAL A 145 -27.71 11.15 6.89
N THR A 146 -28.30 10.27 7.69
CA THR A 146 -27.54 9.45 8.62
C THR A 146 -27.52 8.03 8.08
N HIS A 147 -26.34 7.54 7.71
CA HIS A 147 -26.15 6.14 7.36
C HIS A 147 -26.20 5.32 8.65
N THR A 148 -27.33 4.67 8.90
CA THR A 148 -27.51 3.84 10.10
C THR A 148 -27.68 2.40 9.64
N GLY A 149 -26.75 1.53 10.03
CA GLY A 149 -26.67 0.16 9.54
C GLY A 149 -25.41 -0.06 8.70
N GLY A 150 -25.00 -1.33 8.58
CA GLY A 150 -23.65 -1.73 8.19
C GLY A 150 -22.99 -2.45 9.37
N ASN A 151 -22.17 -3.45 9.08
CA ASN A 151 -21.49 -4.22 10.11
C ASN A 151 -20.03 -3.74 10.20
N PRO A 152 -19.69 -2.83 11.15
CA PRO A 152 -18.34 -2.27 11.24
C PRO A 152 -17.27 -3.33 11.50
N PHE A 153 -17.65 -4.48 12.07
CA PHE A 153 -16.77 -5.61 12.28
C PHE A 153 -16.33 -6.26 10.95
N LEU A 154 -17.23 -6.34 9.94
CA LEU A 154 -16.88 -6.78 8.59
C LEU A 154 -15.90 -5.79 7.91
N GLY A 155 -16.08 -4.50 8.15
CA GLY A 155 -15.14 -3.46 7.70
C GLY A 155 -13.76 -3.64 8.33
N LEU A 156 -13.70 -3.86 9.64
CA LEU A 156 -12.46 -4.09 10.37
C LEU A 156 -11.75 -5.38 9.93
N ILE A 157 -12.48 -6.49 9.79
CA ILE A 157 -11.93 -7.75 9.25
C ILE A 157 -11.38 -7.52 7.84
N GLY A 158 -12.12 -6.82 6.99
CA GLY A 158 -11.70 -6.49 5.64
C GLY A 158 -10.40 -5.70 5.61
N PHE A 159 -10.31 -4.67 6.44
CA PHE A 159 -9.11 -3.85 6.61
C PHE A 159 -7.92 -4.70 7.08
N VAL A 160 -8.07 -5.45 8.17
CA VAL A 160 -7.00 -6.29 8.72
C VAL A 160 -6.55 -7.35 7.71
N ALA A 161 -7.46 -7.95 6.95
CA ALA A 161 -7.12 -8.94 5.93
C ALA A 161 -6.27 -8.34 4.81
N VAL A 162 -6.60 -7.13 4.31
CA VAL A 162 -5.86 -6.46 3.23
C VAL A 162 -4.50 -5.94 3.70
N PHE A 163 -4.47 -5.22 4.83
CA PHE A 163 -3.21 -4.66 5.34
C PHE A 163 -2.31 -5.76 5.92
N GLY A 164 -2.90 -6.72 6.64
CA GLY A 164 -2.18 -7.85 7.19
C GLY A 164 -1.56 -8.74 6.09
N SER A 165 -2.28 -9.00 5.01
CA SER A 165 -1.73 -9.77 3.87
C SER A 165 -0.59 -9.01 3.19
N TYR A 166 -0.69 -7.69 3.03
CA TYR A 166 0.37 -6.86 2.47
C TYR A 166 1.63 -6.88 3.34
N TYR A 167 1.50 -6.57 4.63
CA TYR A 167 2.65 -6.55 5.53
C TYR A 167 3.31 -7.93 5.66
N TYR A 168 2.51 -8.99 5.74
CA TYR A 168 3.04 -10.35 5.74
C TYR A 168 3.78 -10.66 4.44
N ASP A 169 3.24 -10.27 3.28
CA ASP A 169 3.91 -10.48 1.99
C ASP A 169 5.29 -9.81 1.96
N VAL A 170 5.37 -8.56 2.39
CA VAL A 170 6.61 -7.78 2.39
C VAL A 170 7.64 -8.41 3.34
N PHE A 171 7.32 -8.55 4.62
CA PHE A 171 8.31 -9.01 5.61
C PHE A 171 8.72 -10.46 5.39
N HIS A 172 7.75 -11.36 5.25
CA HIS A 172 8.06 -12.78 5.10
C HIS A 172 8.59 -13.08 3.69
N GLY A 173 8.10 -12.39 2.66
CA GLY A 173 8.58 -12.58 1.30
C GLY A 173 10.03 -12.12 1.12
N LEU A 174 10.40 -10.95 1.64
CA LEU A 174 11.79 -10.47 1.60
C LEU A 174 12.72 -11.40 2.38
N LYS A 175 12.30 -11.83 3.57
CA LYS A 175 13.06 -12.81 4.36
C LYS A 175 13.24 -14.13 3.61
N MET A 176 12.20 -14.63 2.95
CA MET A 176 12.29 -15.86 2.16
C MET A 176 13.27 -15.73 0.98
N ILE A 177 13.30 -14.58 0.29
CA ILE A 177 14.29 -14.31 -0.76
C ILE A 177 15.70 -14.38 -0.18
N HIS A 178 15.91 -13.77 0.99
CA HIS A 178 17.20 -13.78 1.68
C HIS A 178 17.64 -15.20 2.05
N ASP A 179 16.79 -15.94 2.77
CA ASP A 179 17.10 -17.25 3.31
C ASP A 179 17.37 -18.27 2.20
N LYS A 180 16.59 -18.25 1.11
CA LYS A 180 16.81 -19.11 -0.06
C LYS A 180 18.12 -18.81 -0.77
N ARG A 181 18.45 -17.52 -0.92
CA ARG A 181 19.70 -17.06 -1.53
C ARG A 181 20.90 -17.48 -0.69
N GLU A 182 20.84 -17.31 0.62
CA GLU A 182 21.89 -17.76 1.54
C GLU A 182 22.04 -19.27 1.56
N ALA A 183 20.94 -20.04 1.55
CA ALA A 183 20.99 -21.49 1.51
C ALA A 183 21.72 -22.01 0.25
N ALA A 184 21.40 -21.46 -0.92
CA ALA A 184 22.07 -21.81 -2.17
C ALA A 184 23.56 -21.41 -2.15
N ARG A 185 23.87 -20.19 -1.68
CA ARG A 185 25.26 -19.72 -1.54
C ARG A 185 26.06 -20.50 -0.53
N TYR A 186 25.47 -20.94 0.56
CA TYR A 186 26.16 -21.77 1.55
C TYR A 186 26.48 -23.15 0.98
N LYS A 187 25.52 -23.76 0.27
CA LYS A 187 25.68 -25.08 -0.37
C LYS A 187 26.77 -25.09 -1.44
N TYR A 188 26.81 -24.07 -2.30
CA TYR A 188 27.70 -24.04 -3.47
C TYR A 188 28.89 -23.10 -3.33
N GLY A 189 28.79 -22.04 -2.53
CA GLY A 189 29.89 -21.13 -2.23
C GLY A 189 31.02 -21.78 -1.44
N LYS A 190 30.73 -22.82 -0.64
CA LYS A 190 31.78 -23.68 -0.06
C LYS A 190 32.56 -24.51 -1.09
N LYS A 191 32.00 -24.72 -2.29
CA LYS A 191 32.64 -25.49 -3.39
C LYS A 191 33.40 -24.59 -4.38
N LEU A 192 33.09 -23.29 -4.44
CA LEU A 192 33.63 -22.37 -5.42
C LEU A 192 34.79 -21.55 -4.85
N GLN A 193 36.03 -21.99 -5.10
CA GLN A 193 37.27 -21.27 -4.76
C GLN A 193 37.65 -20.19 -5.80
N TYR A 194 36.81 -19.94 -6.81
CA TYR A 194 37.12 -19.08 -7.95
C TYR A 194 35.90 -18.23 -8.33
N SER A 195 36.12 -16.94 -8.65
CA SER A 195 35.08 -16.06 -9.18
C SER A 195 35.59 -15.27 -10.39
N VAL A 196 34.78 -15.15 -11.44
CA VAL A 196 35.11 -14.35 -12.63
C VAL A 196 34.25 -13.09 -12.62
N ARG A 197 34.90 -11.92 -12.64
CA ARG A 197 34.22 -10.63 -12.75
C ARG A 197 34.58 -9.97 -14.09
N PRO A 198 33.66 -9.99 -15.07
CA PRO A 198 33.82 -9.13 -16.24
C PRO A 198 33.61 -7.67 -15.82
N SER A 199 34.52 -6.79 -16.23
CA SER A 199 34.35 -5.35 -16.09
C SER A 199 34.52 -4.68 -17.45
N PHE A 200 33.59 -3.80 -17.80
CA PHE A 200 33.61 -3.05 -19.04
C PHE A 200 33.87 -1.59 -18.74
N GLU A 201 34.94 -1.03 -19.31
CA GLU A 201 35.26 0.40 -19.23
C GLU A 201 34.80 1.07 -20.55
N PRO A 202 33.60 1.66 -20.60
CA PRO A 202 33.03 2.19 -21.84
C PRO A 202 33.86 3.33 -22.45
N PHE A 203 34.53 4.13 -21.64
CA PHE A 203 35.38 5.23 -22.10
C PHE A 203 36.76 4.78 -22.60
N ALA A 204 37.18 3.56 -22.23
CA ALA A 204 38.46 3.00 -22.64
C ALA A 204 38.31 1.95 -23.77
N SER A 205 37.08 1.61 -24.16
CA SER A 205 36.75 0.50 -25.08
C SER A 205 37.46 -0.81 -24.72
N ARG A 206 37.64 -1.06 -23.41
CA ARG A 206 38.34 -2.24 -22.89
C ARG A 206 37.37 -3.10 -22.08
N ALA A 207 37.31 -4.37 -22.46
CA ALA A 207 36.76 -5.42 -21.61
C ALA A 207 37.91 -6.03 -20.80
N LYS A 208 37.77 -6.10 -19.48
CA LYS A 208 38.70 -6.79 -18.58
C LYS A 208 37.98 -7.99 -17.96
N LEU A 209 38.67 -9.12 -17.88
CA LEU A 209 38.23 -10.29 -17.12
C LEU A 209 39.13 -10.41 -15.90
N ASN A 210 38.57 -10.16 -14.72
CA ASN A 210 39.28 -10.37 -13.46
C ASN A 210 38.94 -11.75 -12.91
N LEU A 211 39.98 -12.54 -12.64
CA LEU A 211 39.89 -13.83 -11.98
C LEU A 211 40.30 -13.64 -10.52
N ASP A 212 39.34 -13.78 -9.61
CA ASP A 212 39.62 -13.82 -8.19
C ASP A 212 39.70 -15.28 -7.74
N ILE A 213 40.84 -15.65 -7.14
CA ILE A 213 41.07 -16.96 -6.54
C ILE A 213 41.06 -16.79 -5.02
N TYR A 214 40.17 -17.49 -4.33
CA TYR A 214 40.03 -17.43 -2.87
C TYR A 214 40.49 -18.78 -2.29
N PHE A 215 41.60 -18.76 -1.56
CA PHE A 215 42.22 -19.90 -0.85
C PHE A 215 42.14 -19.72 0.66
#